data_AF-A0A839RQ27-F1
#
_entry.id   AF-A0A839RQ27-F1
#
_cell.length_a   1.000
_cell.length_b   1.000
_cell.length_c   1.000
_cell.angle_alpha   90.00
_cell.angle_beta   90.00
_cell.angle_gamma   90.00
#
_symmetry.space_group_name_H-M   'P 1'
#
loop_
_entity.id
_entity.type
_entity.pdbx_description
1 polymer ?
#
loop_
_entity_poly.entity_id
_entity_poly.type
_entity_poly.pdbx_seq_one_letter_code
_entity_poly.pdbx_strand_id
1 'polypeptide(L)'
;MIGRSNGTILLVNGSSAVRPNGNVAGTSTAFAGESAYGAMLHDAATPRGVNVRQLIIPGAIGGGDPLYDPAALADRIWQLHTTPGTFRVTVGETQA
;
A
#
# COMPACT_ATOMS: atom_id res chain seq x y z
N MET A 1 -11.11 7.03 -13.66
CA MET A 1 -10.51 7.58 -12.42
C MET A 1 -10.08 9.02 -12.64
N ILE A 2 -9.04 9.30 -13.44
CA ILE A 2 -8.57 10.70 -13.67
C ILE A 2 -9.63 11.58 -14.35
N GLY A 3 -10.38 11.07 -15.33
CA GLY A 3 -11.46 11.83 -15.99
C GLY A 3 -12.70 12.10 -15.14
N ARG A 4 -12.83 11.47 -13.95
CA ARG A 4 -13.93 11.72 -13.00
C ARG A 4 -13.47 12.53 -11.78
N SER A 5 -12.17 12.85 -11.68
CA SER A 5 -11.52 13.49 -10.53
C SER A 5 -11.90 12.88 -9.18
N ASN A 6 -12.19 11.58 -9.16
CA ASN A 6 -12.45 10.79 -7.98
C ASN A 6 -12.05 9.33 -8.22
N GLY A 7 -11.53 8.69 -7.19
CA GLY A 7 -11.14 7.29 -7.20
C GLY A 7 -9.90 7.03 -6.33
N THR A 8 -9.67 5.75 -6.08
CA THR A 8 -8.53 5.30 -5.29
C THR A 8 -7.73 4.25 -6.06
N ILE A 9 -6.41 4.33 -5.93
CA ILE A 9 -5.47 3.30 -6.35
C ILE A 9 -4.71 2.86 -5.09
N LEU A 10 -4.87 1.60 -4.70
CA LEU A 10 -4.16 1.01 -3.56
C LEU A 10 -3.20 -0.06 -4.08
N LEU A 11 -1.92 0.13 -3.84
CA LEU A 11 -0.85 -0.83 -4.14
C LEU A 11 -0.59 -1.63 -2.86
N VAL A 12 -0.80 -2.95 -2.90
CA VAL A 12 -0.68 -3.81 -1.70
C VAL A 12 0.51 -4.73 -1.87
N ASN A 13 1.44 -4.68 -0.92
CA ASN A 13 2.74 -5.35 -1.01
C ASN A 13 3.15 -6.02 0.31
N GLY A 14 4.17 -6.86 0.23
CA GLY A 14 4.84 -7.43 1.41
C GLY A 14 6.03 -6.60 1.89
N SER A 15 6.66 -7.03 3.00
CA SER A 15 7.88 -6.41 3.57
C SER A 15 9.04 -6.29 2.58
N SER A 16 9.08 -7.15 1.57
CA SER A 16 10.09 -7.16 0.50
C SER A 16 10.08 -5.90 -0.38
N ALA A 17 9.03 -5.08 -0.30
CA ALA A 17 8.95 -3.76 -0.93
C ALA A 17 9.78 -2.68 -0.21
N VAL A 18 10.07 -2.88 1.08
CA VAL A 18 10.83 -1.95 1.93
C VAL A 18 12.23 -2.49 2.21
N ARG A 19 12.35 -3.79 2.47
CA ARG A 19 13.63 -4.48 2.70
C ARG A 19 13.77 -5.65 1.73
N PRO A 20 14.63 -5.57 0.71
CA PRO A 20 14.82 -6.64 -0.25
C PRO A 20 15.15 -7.98 0.41
N ASN A 21 14.66 -9.07 -0.17
CA ASN A 21 14.89 -10.42 0.34
C ASN A 21 15.39 -11.32 -0.81
N GLY A 22 16.59 -11.89 -0.66
CA GLY A 22 17.22 -12.73 -1.68
C GLY A 22 16.41 -13.98 -2.05
N ASN A 23 15.59 -14.51 -1.14
CA ASN A 23 14.73 -15.67 -1.40
C ASN A 23 13.57 -15.34 -2.36
N VAL A 24 13.24 -14.06 -2.52
CA VAL A 24 12.17 -13.56 -3.39
C VAL A 24 12.67 -12.38 -4.23
N ALA A 25 13.88 -12.48 -4.77
CA ALA A 25 14.57 -11.40 -5.47
C ALA A 25 13.71 -10.76 -6.58
N GLY A 26 13.03 -11.56 -7.41
CA GLY A 26 12.12 -11.05 -8.44
C GLY A 26 10.97 -10.22 -7.87
N THR A 27 10.35 -10.69 -6.79
CA THR A 27 9.29 -9.93 -6.08
C THR A 27 9.83 -8.65 -5.46
N SER A 28 11.01 -8.69 -4.84
CA SER A 28 11.67 -7.49 -4.30
C SER A 28 11.93 -6.45 -5.39
N THR A 29 12.45 -6.86 -6.55
CA THR A 29 12.68 -5.95 -7.68
C THR A 29 11.37 -5.38 -8.21
N ALA A 30 10.33 -6.21 -8.39
CA ALA A 30 9.02 -5.76 -8.86
C ALA A 30 8.39 -4.75 -7.89
N PHE A 31 8.41 -5.05 -6.59
CA PHE A 31 7.84 -4.15 -5.58
C PHE A 31 8.63 -2.84 -5.43
N ALA A 32 9.95 -2.85 -5.62
CA ALA A 32 10.73 -1.61 -5.66
C ALA A 32 10.30 -0.72 -6.84
N GLY A 33 10.14 -1.30 -8.03
CA GLY A 33 9.66 -0.59 -9.22
C GLY A 33 8.23 -0.07 -9.06
N GLU A 34 7.31 -0.91 -8.57
CA GLU A 34 5.93 -0.51 -8.26
C GLU A 34 5.88 0.60 -7.21
N SER A 35 6.70 0.52 -6.15
CA SER A 35 6.78 1.55 -5.11
C SER A 35 7.23 2.90 -5.67
N ALA A 36 8.25 2.89 -6.54
CA ALA A 36 8.73 4.11 -7.18
C ALA A 36 7.67 4.71 -8.11
N TYR A 37 7.01 3.88 -8.91
CA TYR A 37 5.91 4.30 -9.76
C TYR A 37 4.72 4.86 -8.97
N GLY A 38 4.32 4.17 -7.90
CA GLY A 38 3.23 4.57 -7.02
C GLY A 38 3.48 5.93 -6.36
N ALA A 39 4.72 6.21 -5.95
CA ALA A 39 5.08 7.50 -5.36
C ALA A 39 4.94 8.64 -6.39
N MET A 40 5.50 8.48 -7.60
CA MET A 40 5.32 9.46 -8.68
C MET A 40 3.84 9.65 -9.04
N LEU A 41 3.06 8.57 -9.01
CA LEU A 41 1.64 8.60 -9.30
C LEU A 41 0.85 9.32 -8.19
N HIS A 42 1.21 9.13 -6.92
CA HIS A 42 0.64 9.85 -5.79
C HIS A 42 0.83 11.36 -5.94
N ASP A 43 2.06 11.80 -6.22
CA ASP A 43 2.36 13.22 -6.39
C ASP A 43 1.61 13.83 -7.59
N ALA A 44 1.53 13.08 -8.70
CA ALA A 44 0.90 13.56 -9.92
C ALA A 44 -0.64 13.58 -9.89
N ALA A 45 -1.27 12.66 -9.13
CA ALA A 45 -2.71 12.40 -9.19
C ALA A 45 -3.48 12.92 -7.96
N THR A 46 -2.85 13.06 -6.79
CA THR A 46 -3.48 13.62 -5.59
C THR A 46 -4.04 15.03 -5.81
N PRO A 47 -3.32 15.97 -6.47
CA PRO A 47 -3.86 17.29 -6.78
C PRO A 47 -5.10 17.28 -7.69
N ARG A 48 -5.37 16.14 -8.35
CA ARG A 48 -6.52 15.94 -9.24
C ARG A 48 -7.65 15.14 -8.59
N GLY A 49 -7.60 14.94 -7.27
CA GLY A 49 -8.63 14.24 -6.50
C GLY A 49 -8.57 12.71 -6.58
N VAL A 50 -7.45 12.12 -7.03
CA VAL A 50 -7.26 10.67 -7.03
C VAL A 50 -6.39 10.27 -5.83
N ASN A 51 -6.92 9.43 -4.95
CA ASN A 51 -6.24 8.94 -3.75
C ASN A 51 -5.33 7.75 -4.11
N VAL A 52 -4.02 7.94 -4.12
CA VAL A 52 -3.06 6.87 -4.42
C VAL A 52 -2.29 6.52 -3.15
N ARG A 53 -2.32 5.26 -2.73
CA ARG A 53 -1.63 4.80 -1.51
C ARG A 53 -0.95 3.45 -1.75
N GLN A 54 0.02 3.16 -0.90
CA GLN A 54 0.67 1.88 -0.78
C GLN A 54 0.50 1.34 0.64
N LEU A 55 0.03 0.09 0.75
CA LEU A 55 -0.08 -0.65 2.00
C LEU A 55 0.96 -1.76 2.03
N ILE A 56 1.86 -1.71 3.01
CA ILE A 56 2.85 -2.76 3.30
C ILE A 56 2.29 -3.68 4.38
N ILE A 57 2.17 -4.96 4.05
CA ILE A 57 1.75 -6.04 4.95
C ILE A 57 2.98 -6.91 5.23
N PRO A 58 3.72 -6.68 6.32
CA PRO A 58 4.96 -7.41 6.58
C PRO A 58 4.74 -8.85 7.06
N GLY A 59 3.57 -9.17 7.62
CA GLY A 59 3.22 -10.48 8.15
C GLY A 59 2.45 -11.38 7.18
N ALA A 60 2.30 -12.65 7.57
CA ALA A 60 1.52 -13.63 6.83
C ALA A 60 0.02 -13.40 7.04
N ILE A 61 -0.72 -13.22 5.94
CA ILE A 61 -2.18 -13.05 5.96
C ILE A 61 -2.85 -14.36 6.39
N GLY A 62 -3.71 -14.30 7.40
CA GLY A 62 -4.41 -15.49 7.93
C GLY A 62 -3.53 -16.43 8.76
N GLY A 63 -2.33 -15.99 9.16
CA GLY A 63 -1.38 -16.79 9.96
C GLY A 63 -1.69 -16.87 11.47
N GLY A 64 -2.87 -16.43 11.91
CA GLY A 64 -3.29 -16.45 13.32
C GLY A 64 -2.95 -15.20 14.14
N ASP A 65 -2.16 -14.27 13.60
CA ASP A 65 -1.95 -12.95 14.19
C ASP A 65 -3.15 -12.03 13.83
N PRO A 66 -3.90 -11.50 14.81
CA PRO A 66 -5.05 -10.64 14.58
C PRO A 66 -4.74 -9.40 13.73
N LEU A 67 -3.50 -8.92 13.73
CA LEU A 67 -3.08 -7.76 12.95
C LEU A 67 -3.07 -8.05 11.43
N TYR A 68 -2.88 -9.32 11.06
CA TYR A 68 -2.84 -9.79 9.66
C TYR A 68 -4.05 -10.68 9.33
N ASP A 69 -5.09 -10.64 10.15
CA ASP A 69 -6.36 -11.29 9.84
C ASP A 69 -6.97 -10.67 8.56
N PRO A 70 -7.51 -11.47 7.63
CA PRO A 70 -8.10 -10.94 6.39
C PRO A 70 -9.18 -9.87 6.60
N ALA A 71 -10.01 -9.99 7.63
CA ALA A 71 -11.03 -8.99 7.93
C ALA A 71 -10.40 -7.69 8.43
N ALA A 72 -9.41 -7.78 9.33
CA ALA A 72 -8.68 -6.61 9.82
C ALA A 72 -7.95 -5.87 8.68
N LEU A 73 -7.37 -6.61 7.73
CA LEU A 73 -6.72 -6.03 6.54
C LEU A 73 -7.73 -5.39 5.58
N ALA A 74 -8.91 -6.01 5.40
CA ALA A 74 -9.99 -5.44 4.60
C ALA A 74 -10.49 -4.10 5.18
N ASP A 75 -10.66 -4.03 6.50
CA ASP A 75 -11.03 -2.77 7.18
C ASP A 75 -9.97 -1.69 6.98
N ARG A 76 -8.69 -2.06 7.02
CA ARG A 76 -7.60 -1.12 6.79
C ARG A 76 -7.55 -0.62 5.34
N ILE A 77 -7.80 -1.51 4.37
CA ILE A 77 -7.95 -1.15 2.95
C ILE A 77 -9.11 -0.17 2.78
N TRP A 78 -10.24 -0.42 3.44
CA TRP A 78 -11.40 0.47 3.42
C TRP A 78 -11.07 1.86 4.00
N GLN A 79 -10.40 1.91 5.15
CA GLN A 79 -9.96 3.18 5.75
C GLN A 79 -9.03 3.98 4.83
N LEU A 80 -8.07 3.31 4.17
CA LEU A 80 -7.18 3.96 3.21
C LEU A 80 -7.91 4.47 1.97
N HIS A 81 -8.99 3.81 1.57
CA HIS A 81 -9.84 4.26 0.46
C HIS A 81 -10.61 5.53 0.83
N THR A 82 -11.24 5.57 2.02
CA THR A 82 -12.12 6.66 2.44
C THR A 82 -11.40 7.88 3.00
N THR A 83 -10.14 7.72 3.43
CA THR A 83 -9.39 8.76 4.14
C THR A 83 -8.14 9.17 3.37
N PRO A 84 -7.99 10.46 2.98
CA PRO A 84 -6.75 10.98 2.40
C PRO A 84 -5.55 10.81 3.35
N GLY A 85 -4.33 10.73 2.81
CA GLY A 85 -3.14 10.65 3.65
C GLY A 85 -1.87 10.35 2.88
N THR A 86 -0.80 10.07 3.63
CA THR A 86 0.55 9.80 3.12
C THR A 86 0.60 8.60 2.19
N PHE A 87 1.44 8.66 1.15
CA PHE A 87 1.55 7.58 0.17
C PHE A 87 1.69 6.19 0.80
N ARG A 88 2.67 5.98 1.70
CA ARG A 88 2.96 4.66 2.28
C ARG A 88 2.44 4.52 3.70
N VAL A 89 1.81 3.36 3.97
CA VAL A 89 1.42 2.92 5.31
C VAL A 89 1.86 1.48 5.51
N THR A 90 2.45 1.17 6.66
CA THR A 90 2.80 -0.19 7.05
C THR A 90 1.82 -0.68 8.12
N VAL A 91 1.37 -1.93 8.00
CA VAL A 91 0.59 -2.58 9.06
C VAL A 91 1.50 -2.75 10.30
N GLY A 92 1.01 -2.33 11.46
CA GLY A 92 1.75 -2.42 12.74
C GLY A 92 2.66 -1.23 13.05
N GLU A 93 2.87 -0.30 12.11
CA GLU A 93 3.51 0.99 12.41
C GLU A 93 2.43 2.04 12.72
N THR A 94 2.64 2.81 13.80
CA THR A 94 1.85 4.00 14.08
C THR A 94 2.28 5.11 13.12
N GLN A 95 1.33 5.76 12.45
CA GLN A 95 1.63 6.97 11.68
C GLN A 95 2.05 8.08 12.64
N ALA A 96 3.25 8.65 12.43
CA ALA A 96 3.72 9.84 13.13
C ALA A 96 3.12 11.10 12.51
#